data_AF-M7T769-F1
#
_entry.id   AF-M7T769-F1
#
_cell.length_a   1.000
_cell.length_b   1.000
_cell.length_c   1.000
_cell.angle_alpha   90.00
_cell.angle_beta   90.00
_cell.angle_gamma   90.00
#
_symmetry.space_group_name_H-M   'P 1'
#
loop_
_entity.id
_entity.type
_entity.pdbx_description
1 polymer ?
#
loop_
_entity_poly.entity_id
_entity_poly.type
_entity_poly.pdbx_seq_one_letter_code
_entity_poly.pdbx_strand_id
1 'polypeptide(L)'
;MAGMSPYPWTYLSLSNSFRLSEQTSRFVNDVFLGGDEYITGTHQGPKPLYLHANLFNVKTLARQLVPLILEYGPEQTAILAPFVRSNGALSRLTNHLSKKYGIRVAVSVSEDVPLDDLVIGGKLCVSTYHQFKGNERDLVIVYGVDAGYFEFLGRDLPDDRCPNETFVALTRAKKKLVVLHNEDNEPMPFISLEDLPKRAKYRNLSLQSMKAPYPVGRPLQLDLLLPVGCRVSDMARHVPEEDMEDIIRAEIQKTEVAPPLPPSQCIDAPDITLTDPARMHYEAVSDINGLAVVAAFEHSQTGNLSTFKCSATKALSVPSDEIEQAVWYCREACYYEAQVSGYESRSIQMQGHAFDWLGPHLRAAKERLAKQLEGAKKLEFEERVREKKFRVKENSRDRYQEIRLEGRADIVHHHDGGDDSKGDVTIWEVKFVSKLTLQHAVQACTYAYLWATKHGSTTLPRTVVFNVRDGEKWEITAPGGVAGLRRVIEQVLRAKYTQKGVEPTDVFLEKCARAREEVERIWTE
;
A
#
# COMPACT_ATOMS: atom_id res chain seq x y z
N MET A 1 -9.25 -33.30 -26.08
CA MET A 1 -10.33 -32.39 -26.52
C MET A 1 -11.56 -32.55 -25.62
N ALA A 2 -11.59 -31.87 -24.48
CA ALA A 2 -12.85 -31.65 -23.76
C ALA A 2 -13.61 -30.56 -24.53
N GLY A 3 -14.69 -30.96 -25.20
CA GLY A 3 -15.41 -30.12 -26.15
C GLY A 3 -16.04 -28.90 -25.48
N MET A 4 -15.84 -27.73 -26.09
CA MET A 4 -16.69 -26.58 -25.85
C MET A 4 -18.15 -26.99 -26.05
N SER A 5 -19.06 -26.43 -25.25
CA SER A 5 -20.51 -26.64 -25.41
C SER A 5 -20.91 -26.53 -26.89
N PRO A 6 -21.62 -27.52 -27.46
CA PRO A 6 -22.10 -27.46 -28.85
C PRO A 6 -23.24 -26.44 -29.03
N TYR A 7 -23.69 -25.82 -27.94
CA TYR A 7 -24.76 -24.82 -27.92
C TYR A 7 -24.20 -23.39 -27.93
N PRO A 8 -24.87 -22.44 -28.61
CA PRO A 8 -24.48 -21.04 -28.56
C PRO A 8 -24.62 -20.46 -27.15
N TRP A 9 -23.64 -19.65 -26.73
CA TRP A 9 -23.72 -18.90 -25.48
C TRP A 9 -24.84 -17.86 -25.56
N THR A 10 -25.72 -17.87 -24.57
CA THR A 10 -26.74 -16.83 -24.38
C THR A 10 -26.29 -15.90 -23.26
N TYR A 11 -26.40 -14.59 -23.47
CA TYR A 11 -26.09 -13.56 -22.49
C TYR A 11 -27.38 -13.00 -21.90
N LEU A 12 -27.49 -12.99 -20.58
CA LEU A 12 -28.59 -12.37 -19.84
C LEU A 12 -27.99 -11.29 -18.95
N SER A 13 -28.50 -10.06 -19.04
CA SER A 13 -28.06 -8.95 -18.22
C SER A 13 -28.82 -8.90 -16.89
N LEU A 14 -28.10 -8.60 -15.81
CA LEU A 14 -28.65 -8.36 -14.48
C LEU A 14 -28.35 -6.91 -14.09
N SER A 15 -29.33 -6.02 -14.26
CA SER A 15 -29.22 -4.59 -13.91
C SER A 15 -29.71 -4.28 -12.49
N ASN A 16 -30.48 -5.19 -11.88
CA ASN A 16 -31.04 -4.99 -10.55
C ASN A 16 -30.00 -5.24 -9.45
N SER A 17 -29.87 -4.26 -8.55
CA SER A 17 -29.01 -4.30 -7.39
C SER A 17 -29.83 -4.32 -6.10
N PHE A 18 -29.76 -5.44 -5.39
CA PHE A 18 -30.33 -5.60 -4.05
C PHE A 18 -29.57 -4.82 -2.96
N ARG A 19 -28.43 -4.23 -3.33
CA ARG A 19 -27.57 -3.46 -2.43
C ARG A 19 -27.91 -1.97 -2.45
N LEU A 20 -28.18 -1.42 -3.62
CA LEU A 20 -28.30 0.03 -3.79
C LEU A 20 -29.75 0.50 -3.64
N SER A 21 -29.91 1.65 -3.01
CA SER A 21 -31.17 2.37 -3.07
C SER A 21 -31.39 2.99 -4.46
N GLU A 22 -32.65 3.16 -4.87
CA GLU A 22 -33.02 3.84 -6.10
C GLU A 22 -32.38 5.23 -6.22
N GLN A 23 -32.29 5.97 -5.12
CA GLN A 23 -31.68 7.31 -5.08
C GLN A 23 -30.18 7.26 -5.36
N THR A 24 -29.49 6.25 -4.83
CA THR A 24 -28.05 6.09 -5.07
C THR A 24 -27.80 5.61 -6.50
N SER A 25 -28.57 4.64 -6.98
CA SER A 25 -28.48 4.16 -8.36
C SER A 25 -28.77 5.26 -9.38
N ARG A 26 -29.84 6.05 -9.20
CA ARG A 26 -30.14 7.21 -10.07
C ARG A 26 -29.08 8.29 -10.00
N PHE A 27 -28.49 8.53 -8.82
CA PHE A 27 -27.38 9.45 -8.72
C PHE A 27 -26.17 8.96 -9.53
N VAL A 28 -25.81 7.69 -9.44
CA VAL A 28 -24.69 7.14 -10.22
C VAL A 28 -25.00 7.17 -11.72
N ASN A 29 -26.17 6.68 -12.15
CA ASN A 29 -26.57 6.65 -13.56
C ASN A 29 -26.60 8.06 -14.16
N ASP A 30 -27.36 8.97 -13.56
CA ASP A 30 -27.65 10.27 -14.15
C ASP A 30 -26.47 11.24 -14.03
N VAL A 31 -25.70 11.16 -12.94
CA VAL A 31 -24.60 12.11 -12.69
C VAL A 31 -23.28 11.60 -13.25
N PHE A 32 -22.99 10.29 -13.19
CA PHE A 32 -21.68 9.73 -13.57
C PHE A 32 -21.70 8.90 -14.85
N LEU A 33 -22.85 8.38 -15.28
CA LEU A 33 -22.97 7.49 -16.45
C LEU A 33 -23.81 8.12 -17.57
N GLY A 34 -23.93 9.45 -17.61
CA GLY A 34 -24.62 10.16 -18.70
C GLY A 34 -26.12 9.86 -18.81
N GLY A 35 -26.75 9.32 -17.77
CA GLY A 35 -28.17 8.93 -17.80
C GLY A 35 -28.43 7.47 -18.20
N ASP A 36 -27.38 6.69 -18.45
CA ASP A 36 -27.54 5.26 -18.77
C ASP A 36 -28.12 4.51 -17.55
N GLU A 37 -29.23 3.80 -17.75
CA GLU A 37 -29.86 2.96 -16.71
C GLU A 37 -29.08 1.65 -16.46
N TYR A 38 -27.79 1.79 -16.17
CA TYR A 38 -26.86 0.67 -16.00
C TYR A 38 -27.18 -0.16 -14.75
N ILE A 39 -27.48 0.51 -13.63
CA ILE A 39 -27.81 -0.14 -12.36
C ILE A 39 -29.13 0.38 -11.82
N THR A 40 -30.00 -0.54 -11.39
CA THR A 40 -31.31 -0.22 -10.79
C THR A 40 -31.28 -0.60 -9.32
N GLY A 41 -31.59 0.36 -8.45
CA GLY A 41 -31.73 0.09 -7.02
C GLY A 41 -33.09 -0.55 -6.73
N THR A 42 -33.16 -1.35 -5.66
CA THR A 42 -34.37 -2.15 -5.34
C THR A 42 -35.14 -1.65 -4.13
N HIS A 43 -34.61 -0.67 -3.41
CA HIS A 43 -35.25 -0.07 -2.24
C HIS A 43 -35.11 1.45 -2.22
N GLN A 44 -35.94 2.10 -1.40
CA GLN A 44 -35.85 3.55 -1.17
C GLN A 44 -34.75 3.87 -0.15
N GLY A 45 -34.06 4.99 -0.35
CA GLY A 45 -33.01 5.48 0.54
C GLY A 45 -32.85 7.00 0.48
N PRO A 46 -31.97 7.58 1.32
CA PRO A 46 -31.70 9.00 1.28
C PRO A 46 -30.94 9.37 0.00
N LYS A 47 -31.20 10.57 -0.55
CA LYS A 47 -30.33 11.15 -1.60
C LYS A 47 -28.87 11.16 -1.12
N PRO A 48 -27.90 10.80 -1.98
CA PRO A 48 -26.48 10.98 -1.69
C PRO A 48 -26.15 12.41 -1.27
N LEU A 49 -25.07 12.58 -0.51
CA LEU A 49 -24.55 13.88 -0.10
C LEU A 49 -23.29 14.19 -0.92
N TYR A 50 -23.29 15.28 -1.68
CA TYR A 50 -22.12 15.74 -2.42
C TYR A 50 -21.53 16.96 -1.73
N LEU A 51 -20.29 16.86 -1.25
CA LEU A 51 -19.59 17.92 -0.53
C LEU A 51 -18.44 18.45 -1.38
N HIS A 52 -18.54 19.72 -1.79
CA HIS A 52 -17.43 20.47 -2.37
C HIS A 52 -16.68 21.18 -1.25
N ALA A 53 -15.41 20.83 -1.00
CA ALA A 53 -14.71 21.27 0.20
C ALA A 53 -13.18 21.27 0.07
N ASN A 54 -12.53 22.11 0.87
CA ASN A 54 -11.11 21.95 1.18
C ASN A 54 -10.86 20.65 1.95
N LEU A 55 -10.21 19.68 1.32
CA LEU A 55 -9.95 18.38 1.95
C LEU A 55 -8.95 18.45 3.13
N PHE A 56 -8.14 19.50 3.22
CA PHE A 56 -7.25 19.75 4.36
C PHE A 56 -7.96 20.45 5.54
N ASN A 57 -9.17 21.00 5.34
CA ASN A 57 -9.95 21.60 6.42
C ASN A 57 -10.74 20.55 7.22
N VAL A 58 -10.00 19.68 7.92
CA VAL A 58 -10.53 18.51 8.63
C VAL A 58 -11.58 18.85 9.68
N LYS A 59 -11.52 20.05 10.30
CA LYS A 59 -12.51 20.50 11.29
C LYS A 59 -13.88 20.76 10.66
N THR A 60 -13.91 21.29 9.43
CA THR A 60 -15.16 21.54 8.69
C THR A 60 -15.74 20.23 8.19
N LEU A 61 -14.90 19.35 7.61
CA LEU A 61 -15.32 18.03 7.17
C LEU A 61 -15.90 17.20 8.32
N ALA A 62 -15.18 17.11 9.43
CA ALA A 62 -15.65 16.32 10.58
C ALA A 62 -16.98 16.82 11.15
N ARG A 63 -17.26 18.14 11.14
CA ARG A 63 -18.57 18.67 11.54
C ARG A 63 -19.73 18.16 10.67
N GLN A 64 -19.46 17.82 9.41
CA GLN A 64 -20.46 17.24 8.51
C GLN A 64 -20.50 15.72 8.60
N LEU A 65 -19.35 15.07 8.72
CA LEU A 65 -19.23 13.62 8.64
C LEU A 65 -19.53 12.92 9.97
N VAL A 66 -19.09 13.45 11.10
CA VAL A 66 -19.25 12.80 12.42
C VAL A 66 -20.71 12.51 12.77
N PRO A 67 -21.68 13.44 12.57
CA PRO A 67 -23.08 13.12 12.83
C PRO A 67 -23.57 11.90 12.03
N LEU A 68 -23.16 11.78 10.77
CA LEU A 68 -23.50 10.63 9.93
C LEU A 68 -22.78 9.36 10.42
N ILE A 69 -21.50 9.45 10.75
CA ILE A 69 -20.73 8.30 11.26
C ILE A 69 -21.37 7.77 12.55
N LEU A 70 -21.82 8.64 13.45
CA LEU A 70 -22.49 8.25 14.69
C LEU A 70 -23.91 7.72 14.47
N GLU A 71 -24.63 8.27 13.49
CA GLU A 71 -25.97 7.80 13.10
C GLU A 71 -25.95 6.37 12.55
N TYR A 72 -24.99 6.08 11.66
CA TYR A 72 -24.89 4.76 11.03
C TYR A 72 -24.04 3.76 11.83
N GLY A 73 -23.14 4.24 12.69
CA GLY A 73 -22.16 3.43 13.41
C GLY A 73 -20.79 3.43 12.71
N PRO A 74 -19.67 3.63 13.44
CA PRO A 74 -18.32 3.51 12.89
C PRO A 74 -18.09 2.18 12.16
N GLU A 75 -18.51 1.07 12.75
CA GLU A 75 -18.39 -0.29 12.22
C GLU A 75 -19.16 -0.49 10.90
N GLN A 76 -20.21 0.31 10.69
CA GLN A 76 -20.99 0.35 9.45
C GLN A 76 -20.55 1.48 8.52
N THR A 77 -19.36 2.06 8.74
CA THR A 77 -18.82 3.15 7.92
C THR A 77 -17.50 2.76 7.25
N ALA A 78 -17.36 3.12 5.98
CA ALA A 78 -16.07 3.13 5.29
C ALA A 78 -15.75 4.50 4.67
N ILE A 79 -14.48 4.89 4.72
CA ILE A 79 -13.92 5.99 3.92
C ILE A 79 -13.05 5.36 2.83
N LEU A 80 -13.42 5.56 1.58
CA LEU A 80 -12.74 5.00 0.42
C LEU A 80 -12.01 6.11 -0.32
N ALA A 81 -10.74 5.90 -0.63
CA ALA A 81 -9.92 6.82 -1.42
C ALA A 81 -9.22 6.05 -2.54
N PRO A 82 -8.78 6.71 -3.62
CA PRO A 82 -7.98 6.01 -4.63
C PRO A 82 -6.62 5.53 -4.09
N PHE A 83 -6.05 6.26 -3.12
CA PHE A 83 -4.81 5.92 -2.41
C PHE A 83 -4.90 6.35 -0.94
N VAL A 84 -4.27 5.60 -0.02
CA VAL A 84 -4.39 5.81 1.43
C VAL A 84 -3.06 6.20 2.08
N ARG A 85 -1.99 5.41 1.91
CA ARG A 85 -0.75 5.59 2.72
C ARG A 85 -0.04 6.93 2.50
N SER A 86 -0.11 7.49 1.30
CA SER A 86 0.50 8.78 0.93
C SER A 86 -0.48 9.96 0.94
N ASN A 87 -1.72 9.75 1.41
CA ASN A 87 -2.77 10.76 1.41
C ASN A 87 -2.76 11.58 2.71
N GLY A 88 -2.03 12.71 2.70
CA GLY A 88 -1.88 13.58 3.87
C GLY A 88 -3.17 14.26 4.35
N ALA A 89 -4.15 14.49 3.47
CA ALA A 89 -5.44 15.05 3.86
C ALA A 89 -6.29 14.01 4.59
N LEU A 90 -6.34 12.79 4.04
CA LEU A 90 -7.06 11.66 4.63
C LEU A 90 -6.48 11.22 5.98
N SER A 91 -5.15 11.18 6.12
CA SER A 91 -4.52 10.85 7.40
C SER A 91 -4.84 11.89 8.48
N ARG A 92 -4.81 13.18 8.14
CA ARG A 92 -5.23 14.26 9.07
C ARG A 92 -6.69 14.13 9.48
N LEU A 93 -7.59 13.80 8.55
CA LEU A 93 -9.00 13.57 8.87
C LEU A 93 -9.16 12.37 9.81
N THR A 94 -8.53 11.24 9.48
CA THR A 94 -8.54 10.00 10.27
C THR A 94 -8.04 10.24 11.69
N ASN A 95 -6.92 10.94 11.85
CA ASN A 95 -6.36 11.28 13.14
C ASN A 95 -7.29 12.23 13.91
N HIS A 96 -7.96 13.16 13.21
CA HIS A 96 -8.93 14.06 13.84
C HIS A 96 -10.18 13.31 14.34
N LEU A 97 -10.71 12.37 13.56
CA LEU A 97 -11.81 11.50 13.96
C LEU A 97 -11.45 10.68 15.20
N SER A 98 -10.26 10.09 15.20
CA SER A 98 -9.76 9.26 16.30
C SER A 98 -9.54 10.09 17.57
N LYS A 99 -8.75 11.17 17.49
CA LYS A 99 -8.36 11.97 18.66
C LYS A 99 -9.49 12.78 19.27
N LYS A 100 -10.32 13.42 18.43
CA LYS A 100 -11.31 14.39 18.91
C LYS A 100 -12.66 13.76 19.21
N TYR A 101 -13.05 12.73 18.45
CA TYR A 101 -14.37 12.12 18.54
C TYR A 101 -14.32 10.68 19.08
N GLY A 102 -13.12 10.14 19.36
CA GLY A 102 -12.97 8.78 19.90
C GLY A 102 -13.41 7.68 18.93
N ILE A 103 -13.54 8.00 17.63
CA ILE A 103 -13.94 7.04 16.61
C ILE A 103 -12.77 6.09 16.35
N ARG A 104 -13.01 4.79 16.49
CA ARG A 104 -12.02 3.75 16.19
C ARG A 104 -11.94 3.58 14.67
N VAL A 105 -10.72 3.65 14.13
CA VAL A 105 -10.44 3.60 12.70
C VAL A 105 -9.41 2.52 12.39
N ALA A 106 -9.79 1.58 11.52
CA ALA A 106 -8.87 0.61 10.92
C ALA A 106 -8.30 1.18 9.61
N VAL A 107 -6.97 1.19 9.50
CA VAL A 107 -6.24 1.52 8.27
C VAL A 107 -5.33 0.35 7.96
N SER A 108 -5.34 -0.15 6.72
CA SER A 108 -4.52 -1.31 6.38
C SER A 108 -3.01 -1.02 6.48
N VAL A 109 -2.27 -1.95 7.06
CA VAL A 109 -0.79 -1.89 7.17
C VAL A 109 -0.09 -2.22 5.86
N SER A 110 -0.81 -2.76 4.87
CA SER A 110 -0.33 -3.02 3.51
C SER A 110 -1.44 -2.79 2.49
N GLU A 111 -1.10 -2.28 1.30
CA GLU A 111 -2.05 -2.11 0.19
C GLU A 111 -2.20 -3.40 -0.65
N ASP A 112 -1.30 -4.38 -0.47
CA ASP A 112 -1.28 -5.64 -1.23
C ASP A 112 -2.05 -6.78 -0.56
N VAL A 113 -2.40 -6.63 0.72
CA VAL A 113 -3.08 -7.66 1.50
C VAL A 113 -4.58 -7.34 1.52
N PRO A 114 -5.45 -8.36 1.39
CA PRO A 114 -6.89 -8.18 1.63
C PRO A 114 -7.16 -7.56 3.01
N LEU A 115 -8.29 -6.89 3.15
CA LEU A 115 -8.73 -6.40 4.45
C LEU A 115 -9.04 -7.60 5.36
N ASP A 116 -8.51 -7.55 6.58
CA ASP A 116 -8.74 -8.57 7.59
C ASP A 116 -10.00 -8.24 8.41
N ASP A 117 -10.94 -9.18 8.46
CA ASP A 117 -12.24 -9.02 9.11
C ASP A 117 -12.13 -8.79 10.63
N LEU A 118 -11.13 -9.37 11.30
CA LEU A 118 -10.89 -9.14 12.73
C LEU A 118 -10.38 -7.71 12.98
N VAL A 119 -9.51 -7.21 12.09
CA VAL A 119 -8.91 -5.87 12.24
C VAL A 119 -9.92 -4.76 11.96
N ILE A 120 -10.76 -4.92 10.92
CA ILE A 120 -11.79 -3.93 10.56
C ILE A 120 -13.07 -4.07 11.40
N GLY A 121 -13.26 -5.20 12.09
CA GLY A 121 -14.42 -5.48 12.93
C GLY A 121 -14.63 -4.43 14.02
N GLY A 122 -15.84 -3.89 14.13
CA GLY A 122 -16.19 -2.89 15.15
C GLY A 122 -15.64 -1.47 14.89
N LYS A 123 -14.99 -1.22 13.76
CA LYS A 123 -14.30 0.04 13.46
C LYS A 123 -14.72 0.66 12.13
N LEU A 124 -14.52 1.97 12.03
CA LEU A 124 -14.56 2.66 10.74
C LEU A 124 -13.38 2.18 9.89
N CYS A 125 -13.66 1.72 8.66
CA CYS A 125 -12.64 1.23 7.75
C CYS A 125 -12.16 2.35 6.81
N VAL A 126 -10.85 2.56 6.72
CA VAL A 126 -10.23 3.40 5.68
C VAL A 126 -9.46 2.50 4.72
N SER A 127 -9.81 2.55 3.44
CA SER A 127 -9.26 1.63 2.43
C SER A 127 -9.15 2.27 1.06
N THR A 128 -8.31 1.68 0.20
CA THR A 128 -8.32 1.99 -1.23
C THR A 128 -9.60 1.44 -1.90
N TYR A 129 -9.92 1.96 -3.10
CA TYR A 129 -11.02 1.42 -3.93
C TYR A 129 -10.84 -0.08 -4.24
N HIS A 130 -9.60 -0.48 -4.51
CA HIS A 130 -9.24 -1.86 -4.86
C HIS A 130 -9.37 -2.81 -3.68
N GLN A 131 -8.77 -2.49 -2.54
CA GLN A 131 -8.79 -3.36 -1.36
C GLN A 131 -10.19 -3.53 -0.76
N PHE A 132 -11.06 -2.53 -0.94
CA PHE A 132 -12.44 -2.59 -0.44
C PHE A 132 -13.37 -3.37 -1.39
N LYS A 133 -12.92 -3.79 -2.57
CA LYS A 133 -13.73 -4.58 -3.49
C LYS A 133 -14.19 -5.88 -2.82
N GLY A 134 -15.48 -6.16 -2.93
CA GLY A 134 -16.12 -7.30 -2.24
C GLY A 134 -16.68 -6.95 -0.86
N ASN A 135 -16.26 -5.82 -0.27
CA ASN A 135 -16.82 -5.28 0.97
C ASN A 135 -17.92 -4.26 0.69
N GLU A 136 -18.77 -4.04 1.69
CA GLU A 136 -19.89 -3.09 1.68
C GLU A 136 -20.14 -2.56 3.09
N ARG A 137 -20.70 -1.34 3.20
CA ARG A 137 -21.04 -0.67 4.48
C ARG A 137 -22.30 0.16 4.32
N ASP A 138 -23.02 0.41 5.43
CA ASP A 138 -24.24 1.23 5.38
C ASP A 138 -23.91 2.67 4.96
N LEU A 139 -22.87 3.26 5.54
CA LEU A 139 -22.32 4.55 5.17
C LEU A 139 -21.00 4.38 4.42
N VAL A 140 -20.92 4.92 3.20
CA VAL A 140 -19.65 5.02 2.47
C VAL A 140 -19.37 6.47 2.12
N ILE A 141 -18.16 6.91 2.45
CA ILE A 141 -17.63 8.23 2.15
C ILE A 141 -16.55 8.04 1.10
N VAL A 142 -16.79 8.49 -0.13
CA VAL A 142 -15.83 8.40 -1.24
C VAL A 142 -15.05 9.71 -1.32
N TYR A 143 -13.72 9.60 -1.21
CA TYR A 143 -12.80 10.71 -0.97
C TYR A 143 -12.05 11.09 -2.25
N GLY A 144 -12.16 12.34 -2.69
CA GLY A 144 -11.44 12.86 -3.86
C GLY A 144 -12.07 12.41 -5.18
N VAL A 145 -13.39 12.52 -5.31
CA VAL A 145 -14.11 12.23 -6.56
C VAL A 145 -14.16 13.52 -7.38
N ASP A 146 -13.04 13.80 -8.05
CA ASP A 146 -12.84 15.01 -8.84
C ASP A 146 -11.80 14.77 -9.94
N ALA A 147 -11.58 15.77 -10.79
CA ALA A 147 -10.75 15.60 -11.98
C ALA A 147 -9.27 15.36 -11.69
N GLY A 148 -8.81 15.59 -10.45
CA GLY A 148 -7.45 15.23 -10.03
C GLY A 148 -7.14 13.74 -10.20
N TYR A 149 -8.17 12.88 -10.23
CA TYR A 149 -7.99 11.46 -10.58
C TYR A 149 -7.26 11.26 -11.91
N PHE A 150 -7.63 12.02 -12.94
CA PHE A 150 -7.06 11.90 -14.28
C PHE A 150 -5.68 12.55 -14.41
N GLU A 151 -5.34 13.48 -13.51
CA GLU A 151 -4.03 14.11 -13.46
C GLU A 151 -2.98 13.20 -12.82
N PHE A 152 -3.35 12.50 -11.73
CA PHE A 152 -2.36 11.78 -10.91
C PHE A 152 -2.41 10.25 -11.06
N LEU A 153 -3.58 9.68 -11.38
CA LEU A 153 -3.80 8.25 -11.30
C LEU A 153 -4.18 7.67 -12.67
N GLY A 154 -5.37 7.97 -13.16
CA GLY A 154 -5.90 7.45 -14.41
C GLY A 154 -5.40 8.21 -15.63
N ARG A 155 -4.11 8.56 -15.70
CA ARG A 155 -3.52 9.37 -16.79
C ARG A 155 -3.64 8.70 -18.16
N ASP A 156 -3.68 7.38 -18.18
CA ASP A 156 -3.89 6.49 -19.32
C ASP A 156 -5.38 6.21 -19.63
N LEU A 157 -6.29 6.58 -18.72
CA LEU A 157 -7.71 6.35 -18.88
C LEU A 157 -8.40 7.53 -19.58
N PRO A 158 -9.42 7.27 -20.41
CA PRO A 158 -10.21 8.33 -21.02
C PRO A 158 -11.02 9.07 -19.94
N ASP A 159 -11.26 10.35 -20.19
CA ASP A 159 -11.98 11.24 -19.29
C ASP A 159 -13.38 11.60 -19.80
N ASP A 160 -13.89 10.89 -20.79
CA ASP A 160 -15.26 11.02 -21.29
C ASP A 160 -16.27 10.13 -20.54
N ARG A 161 -15.80 9.31 -19.59
CA ARG A 161 -16.62 8.35 -18.83
C ARG A 161 -16.09 8.11 -17.42
N CYS A 162 -16.97 7.57 -16.57
CA CYS A 162 -16.62 7.18 -15.20
C CYS A 162 -15.56 6.05 -15.18
N PRO A 163 -14.42 6.24 -14.50
CA PRO A 163 -13.46 5.17 -14.28
C PRO A 163 -14.07 4.03 -13.46
N ASN A 164 -13.73 2.79 -13.78
CA ASN A 164 -14.27 1.60 -13.13
C ASN A 164 -14.03 1.62 -11.62
N GLU A 165 -12.87 2.08 -11.17
CA GLU A 165 -12.52 2.15 -9.74
C GLU A 165 -13.40 3.16 -9.01
N THR A 166 -13.71 4.29 -9.65
CA THR A 166 -14.61 5.31 -9.11
C THR A 166 -16.05 4.77 -9.06
N PHE A 167 -16.52 4.13 -10.13
CA PHE A 167 -17.83 3.47 -10.16
C PHE A 167 -17.95 2.42 -9.04
N VAL A 168 -16.92 1.59 -8.87
CA VAL A 168 -16.84 0.60 -7.81
C VAL A 168 -16.98 1.25 -6.45
N ALA A 169 -16.30 2.36 -6.17
CA ALA A 169 -16.37 3.05 -4.89
C ALA A 169 -17.76 3.67 -4.62
N LEU A 170 -18.36 4.30 -5.62
CA LEU A 170 -19.69 4.93 -5.53
C LEU A 170 -20.82 3.92 -5.25
N THR A 171 -20.61 2.65 -5.59
CA THR A 171 -21.61 1.57 -5.45
C THR A 171 -21.40 0.66 -4.23
N ARG A 172 -20.58 1.08 -3.26
CA ARG A 172 -20.32 0.33 -2.00
C ARG A 172 -21.28 0.63 -0.86
N ALA A 173 -22.02 1.73 -0.93
CA ALA A 173 -22.97 2.15 0.09
C ALA A 173 -24.26 1.32 0.05
N LYS A 174 -24.66 0.72 1.17
CA LYS A 174 -25.97 0.06 1.31
C LYS A 174 -27.11 1.05 1.62
N LYS A 175 -26.82 2.09 2.40
CA LYS A 175 -27.82 3.07 2.85
C LYS A 175 -27.49 4.49 2.43
N LYS A 176 -26.30 5.00 2.77
CA LYS A 176 -25.91 6.40 2.57
C LYS A 176 -24.57 6.51 1.87
N LEU A 177 -24.59 7.24 0.75
CA LEU A 177 -23.38 7.67 0.05
C LEU A 177 -23.06 9.12 0.36
N VAL A 178 -21.79 9.39 0.66
CA VAL A 178 -21.21 10.73 0.72
C VAL A 178 -20.06 10.80 -0.28
N VAL A 179 -20.04 11.84 -1.11
CA VAL A 179 -19.00 12.10 -2.10
C VAL A 179 -18.26 13.38 -1.70
N LEU A 180 -16.95 13.31 -1.57
CA LEU A 180 -16.08 14.45 -1.28
C LEU A 180 -15.32 14.86 -2.54
N HIS A 181 -15.53 16.10 -2.97
CA HIS A 181 -14.85 16.74 -4.08
C HIS A 181 -13.89 17.79 -3.52
N ASN A 182 -12.60 17.69 -3.84
CA ASN A 182 -11.61 18.68 -3.46
C ASN A 182 -11.81 20.01 -4.21
N GLU A 183 -11.88 21.11 -3.47
CA GLU A 183 -12.08 22.45 -4.03
C GLU A 183 -10.98 22.90 -5.01
N ASP A 184 -9.76 22.36 -4.87
CA ASP A 184 -8.64 22.71 -5.74
C ASP A 184 -8.84 22.21 -7.18
N ASN A 185 -9.63 21.14 -7.35
CA ASN A 185 -9.79 20.43 -8.62
C ASN A 185 -11.16 20.73 -9.25
N GLU A 186 -11.21 20.74 -10.58
CA GLU A 186 -12.47 20.74 -11.32
C GLU A 186 -13.27 19.46 -11.03
N PRO A 187 -14.61 19.47 -11.19
CA PRO A 187 -15.37 18.23 -11.21
C PRO A 187 -14.88 17.32 -12.33
N MET A 188 -15.05 16.00 -12.18
CA MET A 188 -14.74 15.06 -13.26
C MET A 188 -15.49 15.49 -14.55
N PRO A 189 -14.80 15.55 -15.70
CA PRO A 189 -15.29 16.30 -16.87
C PRO A 189 -16.57 15.73 -17.50
N PHE A 190 -16.86 14.44 -17.29
CA PHE A 190 -18.03 13.75 -17.82
C PHE A 190 -19.28 13.88 -16.92
N ILE A 191 -19.20 14.51 -15.74
CA ILE A 191 -20.34 14.51 -14.81
C ILE A 191 -21.45 15.47 -15.25
N SER A 192 -22.71 15.09 -15.01
CA SER A 192 -23.86 15.98 -15.22
C SER A 192 -24.03 16.96 -14.06
N LEU A 193 -23.57 18.20 -14.23
CA LEU A 193 -23.82 19.29 -13.27
C LEU A 193 -25.30 19.69 -13.19
N GLU A 194 -26.09 19.42 -14.24
CA GLU A 194 -27.52 19.67 -14.26
C GLU A 194 -28.27 18.70 -13.33
N ASP A 195 -27.90 17.42 -13.36
CA ASP A 195 -28.59 16.37 -12.59
C ASP A 195 -28.05 16.23 -11.17
N LEU A 196 -26.81 16.67 -10.92
CA LEU A 196 -26.20 16.67 -9.59
C LEU A 196 -27.11 17.25 -8.48
N PRO A 197 -27.66 18.48 -8.57
CA PRO A 197 -28.56 19.02 -7.55
C PRO A 197 -29.94 18.33 -7.54
N LYS A 198 -30.36 17.69 -8.63
CA LYS A 198 -31.61 16.93 -8.70
C LYS A 198 -31.49 15.61 -7.95
N ARG A 199 -30.33 14.94 -8.05
CA ARG A 199 -30.12 13.57 -7.53
C ARG A 199 -29.38 13.50 -6.20
N ALA A 200 -28.57 14.49 -5.86
CA ALA A 200 -27.88 14.58 -4.58
C ALA A 200 -28.27 15.82 -3.77
N LYS A 201 -28.05 15.77 -2.46
CA LYS A 201 -27.97 16.97 -1.62
C LYS A 201 -26.58 17.57 -1.82
N TYR A 202 -26.48 18.66 -2.55
CA TYR A 202 -25.23 19.39 -2.73
C TYR A 202 -24.97 20.34 -1.56
N ARG A 203 -23.74 20.39 -1.04
CA ARG A 203 -23.29 21.41 -0.09
C ARG A 203 -21.90 21.91 -0.49
N ASN A 204 -21.78 23.22 -0.62
CA ASN A 204 -20.49 23.88 -0.73
C ASN A 204 -19.97 24.25 0.67
N LEU A 205 -18.83 23.68 1.06
CA LEU A 205 -18.10 23.98 2.30
C LEU A 205 -16.82 24.80 2.03
N SER A 206 -16.55 25.10 0.76
CA SER A 206 -15.45 25.95 0.32
C SER A 206 -15.85 27.42 0.37
N LEU A 207 -14.84 28.30 0.41
CA LEU A 207 -15.01 29.73 0.13
C LEU A 207 -15.25 29.97 -1.37
N GLN A 208 -14.82 29.05 -2.22
CA GLN A 208 -14.93 29.15 -3.68
C GLN A 208 -16.15 28.36 -4.15
N SER A 209 -16.82 28.85 -5.19
CA SER A 209 -17.80 28.04 -5.92
C SER A 209 -17.10 26.90 -6.65
N MET A 210 -17.81 25.79 -6.82
CA MET A 210 -17.35 24.68 -7.66
C MET A 210 -17.06 25.18 -9.08
N LYS A 211 -15.88 24.84 -9.61
CA LYS A 211 -15.49 25.17 -10.97
C LYS A 211 -16.35 24.42 -12.00
N ALA A 212 -16.42 24.93 -13.22
CA ALA A 212 -16.97 24.17 -14.33
C ALA A 212 -16.03 23.01 -14.72
N PRO A 213 -16.55 21.86 -15.18
CA PRO A 213 -15.72 20.81 -15.76
C PRO A 213 -15.00 21.33 -17.00
N TYR A 214 -13.79 20.83 -17.25
CA TYR A 214 -13.07 21.07 -18.49
C TYR A 214 -13.61 20.15 -19.62
N PRO A 215 -13.35 20.45 -20.91
CA PRO A 215 -13.85 19.62 -22.02
C PRO A 215 -13.29 18.18 -22.00
N VAL A 216 -14.16 17.19 -22.15
CA VAL A 216 -13.77 15.78 -22.28
C VAL A 216 -12.93 15.52 -23.53
N GLY A 217 -12.22 14.39 -23.55
CA GLY A 217 -11.47 13.93 -24.73
C GLY A 217 -10.00 14.35 -24.68
N ARG A 218 -9.41 14.44 -23.49
CA ARG A 218 -7.96 14.68 -23.38
C ARG A 218 -7.20 13.52 -24.03
N PRO A 219 -6.03 13.77 -24.65
CA PRO A 219 -5.19 12.70 -25.15
C PRO A 219 -4.78 11.74 -24.01
N LEU A 220 -4.91 10.43 -24.25
CA LEU A 220 -4.43 9.42 -23.32
C LEU A 220 -2.91 9.51 -23.21
N GLN A 221 -2.40 9.46 -21.99
CA GLN A 221 -0.96 9.35 -21.75
C GLN A 221 -0.61 7.87 -21.68
N LEU A 222 -0.09 7.34 -22.78
CA LEU A 222 0.42 5.96 -22.86
C LEU A 222 1.95 5.98 -22.78
N ASP A 223 2.56 4.79 -22.61
CA ASP A 223 3.98 4.58 -22.27
C ASP A 223 4.26 4.82 -20.77
N LEU A 224 5.50 5.14 -20.42
CA LEU A 224 5.96 5.32 -19.05
C LEU A 224 5.27 6.52 -18.38
N LEU A 225 4.68 6.31 -17.21
CA LEU A 225 4.01 7.34 -16.40
C LEU A 225 4.57 7.37 -14.97
N LEU A 226 5.80 7.85 -14.79
CA LEU A 226 6.39 7.86 -13.44
C LEU A 226 5.68 8.86 -12.50
N PRO A 227 5.53 8.53 -11.21
CA PRO A 227 5.23 9.51 -10.19
C PRO A 227 6.48 10.34 -9.85
N VAL A 228 6.28 11.46 -9.14
CA VAL A 228 7.39 12.34 -8.68
C VAL A 228 8.37 11.60 -7.75
N GLY A 229 7.88 10.61 -7.00
CA GLY A 229 8.72 9.78 -6.15
C GLY A 229 8.09 8.44 -5.82
N CYS A 230 8.94 7.50 -5.40
CA CYS A 230 8.56 6.15 -5.00
C CYS A 230 9.42 5.73 -3.80
N ARG A 231 8.77 5.14 -2.79
CA ARG A 231 9.49 4.47 -1.69
C ARG A 231 9.96 3.12 -2.20
N VAL A 232 11.18 2.73 -1.86
CA VAL A 232 11.74 1.44 -2.32
C VAL A 232 10.85 0.25 -1.94
N SER A 233 10.27 0.26 -0.74
CA SER A 233 9.33 -0.78 -0.27
C SER A 233 7.99 -0.81 -1.00
N ASP A 234 7.67 0.21 -1.80
CA ASP A 234 6.47 0.29 -2.62
C ASP A 234 6.77 -0.02 -4.11
N MET A 235 8.05 -0.08 -4.51
CA MET A 235 8.45 -0.08 -5.93
C MET A 235 8.03 -1.34 -6.68
N ALA A 236 8.17 -2.51 -6.05
CA ALA A 236 7.85 -3.80 -6.65
C ALA A 236 6.38 -4.21 -6.51
N ARG A 237 5.57 -3.43 -5.77
CA ARG A 237 4.15 -3.75 -5.53
C ARG A 237 3.34 -3.69 -6.81
N HIS A 238 2.40 -4.62 -6.96
CA HIS A 238 1.50 -4.76 -8.12
C HIS A 238 2.19 -4.93 -9.48
N VAL A 239 3.49 -5.20 -9.51
CA VAL A 239 4.15 -5.65 -10.73
C VAL A 239 3.70 -7.09 -11.01
N PRO A 240 3.31 -7.45 -12.25
CA PRO A 240 2.97 -8.82 -12.60
C PRO A 240 4.06 -9.81 -12.22
N GLU A 241 3.67 -10.98 -11.72
CA GLU A 241 4.63 -12.00 -11.24
C GLU A 241 5.53 -12.49 -12.38
N GLU A 242 4.97 -12.68 -13.58
CA GLU A 242 5.72 -13.03 -14.80
C GLU A 242 6.81 -12.00 -15.14
N ASP A 243 6.46 -10.70 -15.14
CA ASP A 243 7.41 -9.63 -15.40
C ASP A 243 8.51 -9.61 -14.32
N MET A 244 8.13 -9.80 -13.05
CA MET A 244 9.07 -9.85 -11.93
C MET A 244 10.07 -11.01 -12.06
N GLU A 245 9.58 -12.20 -12.40
CA GLU A 245 10.40 -13.39 -12.61
C GLU A 245 11.38 -13.21 -13.76
N ASP A 246 10.93 -12.66 -14.88
CA ASP A 246 11.77 -12.41 -16.05
C ASP A 246 12.87 -11.38 -15.76
N ILE A 247 12.52 -10.27 -15.09
CA ILE A 247 13.50 -9.25 -14.67
C ILE A 247 14.55 -9.87 -13.75
N ILE A 248 14.11 -10.65 -12.76
CA ILE A 248 15.02 -11.28 -11.80
C ILE A 248 15.93 -12.28 -12.50
N ARG A 249 15.38 -13.15 -13.34
CA ARG A 249 16.13 -14.16 -14.09
C ARG A 249 17.19 -13.53 -15.01
N ALA A 250 16.89 -12.36 -15.59
CA ALA A 250 17.79 -11.67 -16.51
C ALA A 250 18.95 -10.94 -15.81
N GLU A 251 18.70 -10.33 -14.65
CA GLU A 251 19.62 -9.34 -14.08
C GLU A 251 20.27 -9.72 -12.76
N ILE A 252 19.68 -10.66 -12.00
CA ILE A 252 20.18 -11.08 -10.69
C ILE A 252 20.20 -12.61 -10.54
N GLN A 253 21.04 -13.08 -9.63
CA GLN A 253 21.05 -14.47 -9.19
C GLN A 253 20.64 -14.50 -7.72
N LYS A 254 19.49 -15.13 -7.45
CA LYS A 254 19.02 -15.43 -6.11
C LYS A 254 19.57 -16.78 -5.67
N THR A 255 20.41 -16.79 -4.63
CA THR A 255 20.91 -18.02 -4.02
C THR A 255 20.26 -18.20 -2.66
N GLU A 256 19.58 -19.33 -2.46
CA GLU A 256 19.09 -19.71 -1.13
C GLU A 256 20.28 -20.24 -0.31
N VAL A 257 20.74 -19.44 0.64
CA VAL A 257 21.87 -19.77 1.51
C VAL A 257 21.41 -20.62 2.69
N ALA A 258 20.18 -20.39 3.15
CA ALA A 258 19.52 -21.24 4.13
C ALA A 258 18.02 -21.37 3.78
N PRO A 259 17.48 -22.60 3.69
CA PRO A 259 16.05 -22.83 3.50
C PRO A 259 15.26 -22.40 4.75
N PRO A 260 13.94 -22.20 4.64
CA PRO A 260 13.09 -21.99 5.81
C PRO A 260 13.17 -23.18 6.77
N LEU A 261 13.27 -22.90 8.07
CA LEU A 261 13.27 -23.92 9.11
C LEU A 261 11.90 -24.62 9.21
N PRO A 262 11.86 -25.85 9.75
CA PRO A 262 10.60 -26.54 9.99
C PRO A 262 9.64 -25.72 10.89
N PRO A 263 8.31 -25.86 10.73
CA PRO A 263 7.32 -25.10 11.50
C PRO A 263 7.53 -25.11 13.02
N SER A 264 8.02 -26.22 13.58
CA SER A 264 8.34 -26.37 15.01
C SER A 264 9.45 -25.44 15.53
N GLN A 265 10.26 -24.88 14.61
CA GLN A 265 11.35 -23.95 14.92
C GLN A 265 11.05 -22.53 14.44
N CYS A 266 9.89 -22.30 13.81
CA CYS A 266 9.46 -20.96 13.45
C CYS A 266 9.12 -20.15 14.70
N ILE A 267 9.45 -18.87 14.66
CA ILE A 267 9.09 -17.92 15.72
C ILE A 267 7.67 -17.45 15.42
N ASP A 268 6.71 -18.04 16.12
CA ASP A 268 5.30 -17.78 15.87
C ASP A 268 4.77 -16.59 16.67
N ALA A 269 5.37 -15.42 16.46
CA ALA A 269 4.82 -14.19 16.99
C ALA A 269 3.53 -13.82 16.22
N PRO A 270 2.48 -13.35 16.91
CA PRO A 270 1.20 -13.09 16.27
C PRO A 270 1.29 -11.92 15.27
N ASP A 271 0.58 -12.07 14.15
CA ASP A 271 0.42 -11.01 13.14
C ASP A 271 -0.72 -10.03 13.49
N ILE A 272 -1.61 -10.43 14.40
CA ILE A 272 -2.77 -9.67 14.89
C ILE A 272 -2.86 -9.82 16.41
N THR A 273 -3.12 -8.73 17.12
CA THR A 273 -3.29 -8.73 18.58
C THR A 273 -4.62 -8.14 19.02
N LEU A 274 -5.18 -8.66 20.12
CA LEU A 274 -6.39 -8.12 20.74
C LEU A 274 -6.03 -6.85 21.52
N THR A 275 -6.68 -5.75 21.17
CA THR A 275 -6.42 -4.42 21.76
C THR A 275 -7.47 -3.97 22.77
N ASP A 276 -8.71 -4.44 22.63
CA ASP A 276 -9.83 -4.08 23.48
C ASP A 276 -10.70 -5.32 23.71
N PRO A 277 -10.47 -6.09 24.79
CA PRO A 277 -11.20 -7.34 25.05
C PRO A 277 -12.71 -7.14 25.21
N ALA A 278 -13.14 -6.02 25.78
CA ALA A 278 -14.56 -5.74 25.98
C ALA A 278 -15.31 -5.54 24.66
N ARG A 279 -14.62 -5.01 23.64
CA ARG A 279 -15.20 -4.72 22.32
C ARG A 279 -14.73 -5.69 21.23
N MET A 280 -13.85 -6.63 21.57
CA MET A 280 -13.21 -7.56 20.63
C MET A 280 -12.54 -6.83 19.46
N HIS A 281 -11.81 -5.75 19.74
CA HIS A 281 -11.08 -5.02 18.69
C HIS A 281 -9.64 -5.51 18.55
N TYR A 282 -9.18 -5.66 17.32
CA TYR A 282 -7.86 -6.20 16.99
C TYR A 282 -7.00 -5.24 16.17
N GLU A 283 -5.68 -5.27 16.29
CA GLU A 283 -4.76 -4.54 15.42
C GLU A 283 -3.80 -5.49 14.72
N ALA A 284 -3.49 -5.21 13.47
CA ALA A 284 -2.37 -5.85 12.78
C ALA A 284 -1.04 -5.32 13.33
N VAL A 285 -0.13 -6.24 13.66
CA VAL A 285 1.15 -5.97 14.35
C VAL A 285 2.35 -6.67 13.71
N SER A 286 2.18 -7.32 12.57
CA SER A 286 3.27 -7.99 11.85
C SER A 286 4.42 -7.04 11.45
N ASP A 287 4.08 -5.82 11.03
CA ASP A 287 5.04 -4.75 10.74
C ASP A 287 5.81 -4.29 12.00
N ILE A 288 5.12 -4.24 13.14
CA ILE A 288 5.72 -3.91 14.45
C ILE A 288 6.71 -4.98 14.88
N ASN A 289 6.44 -6.27 14.64
CA ASN A 289 7.32 -7.37 15.04
C ASN A 289 8.72 -7.23 14.40
N GLY A 290 8.78 -6.99 13.09
CA GLY A 290 10.05 -6.82 12.37
C GLY A 290 10.87 -5.64 12.90
N LEU A 291 10.23 -4.49 13.04
CA LEU A 291 10.87 -3.27 13.56
C LEU A 291 11.38 -3.44 15.01
N ALA A 292 10.59 -4.07 15.87
CA ALA A 292 10.96 -4.30 17.26
C ALA A 292 12.17 -5.23 17.39
N VAL A 293 12.25 -6.28 16.56
CA VAL A 293 13.39 -7.20 16.55
C VAL A 293 14.67 -6.53 16.10
N VAL A 294 14.63 -5.74 15.01
CA VAL A 294 15.81 -5.00 14.52
C VAL A 294 16.27 -3.98 15.56
N ALA A 295 15.34 -3.22 16.16
CA ALA A 295 15.66 -2.26 17.21
C ALA A 295 16.25 -2.92 18.47
N ALA A 296 15.73 -4.07 18.88
CA ALA A 296 16.26 -4.81 20.02
C ALA A 296 17.69 -5.30 19.78
N PHE A 297 17.97 -5.77 18.57
CA PHE A 297 19.31 -6.15 18.17
C PHE A 297 20.25 -4.94 18.11
N GLU A 298 19.84 -3.83 17.47
CA GLU A 298 20.60 -2.57 17.44
C GLU A 298 21.00 -2.13 18.85
N HIS A 299 20.03 -2.08 19.76
CA HIS A 299 20.25 -1.63 21.12
C HIS A 299 21.24 -2.53 21.87
N SER A 300 21.14 -3.86 21.70
CA SER A 300 22.11 -4.78 22.33
C SER A 300 23.54 -4.63 21.81
N GLN A 301 23.71 -4.20 20.54
CA GLN A 301 25.03 -4.05 19.94
C GLN A 301 25.65 -2.68 20.20
N THR A 302 24.84 -1.62 20.23
CA THR A 302 25.34 -0.24 20.16
C THR A 302 25.00 0.62 21.37
N GLY A 303 24.03 0.20 22.20
CA GLY A 303 23.43 1.04 23.24
C GLY A 303 22.60 2.21 22.70
N ASN A 304 22.44 2.33 21.38
CA ASN A 304 21.68 3.38 20.70
C ASN A 304 20.45 2.78 19.98
N LEU A 305 19.54 3.65 19.55
CA LEU A 305 18.28 3.30 18.89
C LEU A 305 17.96 4.26 17.74
N SER A 306 18.83 4.27 16.74
CA SER A 306 18.62 5.03 15.51
C SER A 306 17.43 4.48 14.71
N THR A 307 17.07 3.20 14.89
CA THR A 307 15.91 2.58 14.23
C THR A 307 14.62 3.37 14.47
N PHE A 308 14.41 3.78 15.72
CA PHE A 308 13.25 4.60 16.12
C PHE A 308 13.55 6.11 16.15
N LYS A 309 14.74 6.53 15.71
CA LYS A 309 15.26 7.91 15.85
C LYS A 309 15.15 8.41 17.30
N CYS A 310 15.37 7.52 18.27
CA CYS A 310 15.30 7.86 19.68
C CYS A 310 16.52 8.69 20.09
N SER A 311 16.34 9.64 21.01
CA SER A 311 17.48 10.30 21.64
C SER A 311 18.21 9.30 22.55
N ALA A 312 19.51 9.53 22.77
CA ALA A 312 20.30 8.70 23.68
C ALA A 312 19.66 8.58 25.08
N THR A 313 19.07 9.67 25.59
CA THR A 313 18.34 9.68 26.87
C THR A 313 17.13 8.75 26.88
N LYS A 314 16.42 8.62 25.74
CA LYS A 314 15.28 7.71 25.62
C LYS A 314 15.73 6.25 25.51
N ALA A 315 16.87 5.98 24.87
CA ALA A 315 17.45 4.63 24.85
C ALA A 315 17.82 4.12 26.26
N LEU A 316 18.26 5.02 27.16
CA LEU A 316 18.52 4.67 28.57
C LEU A 316 17.25 4.28 29.35
N SER A 317 16.06 4.51 28.81
CA SER A 317 14.79 4.13 29.46
C SER A 317 14.32 2.71 29.13
N VAL A 318 15.07 1.99 28.30
CA VAL A 318 14.75 0.59 27.98
C VAL A 318 14.90 -0.27 29.25
N PRO A 319 13.87 -1.06 29.62
CA PRO A 319 13.92 -1.91 30.80
C PRO A 319 15.03 -2.96 30.75
N SER A 320 15.43 -3.49 31.91
CA SER A 320 16.38 -4.61 32.00
C SER A 320 15.73 -5.98 31.85
N ASP A 321 14.46 -6.13 32.26
CA ASP A 321 13.69 -7.36 32.06
C ASP A 321 13.33 -7.55 30.59
N GLU A 322 13.46 -8.76 30.08
CA GLU A 322 13.33 -9.04 28.65
C GLU A 322 11.89 -8.98 28.12
N ILE A 323 10.91 -9.34 28.95
CA ILE A 323 9.50 -9.20 28.57
C ILE A 323 9.15 -7.71 28.55
N GLU A 324 9.59 -6.96 29.55
CA GLU A 324 9.42 -5.50 29.57
C GLU A 324 10.15 -4.80 28.42
N GLN A 325 11.31 -5.31 27.98
CA GLN A 325 11.99 -4.85 26.77
C GLN A 325 11.13 -5.05 25.53
N ALA A 326 10.57 -6.24 25.33
CA ALA A 326 9.68 -6.51 24.19
C ALA A 326 8.49 -5.55 24.16
N VAL A 327 7.86 -5.34 25.32
CA VAL A 327 6.79 -4.35 25.50
C VAL A 327 7.24 -2.97 25.06
N TRP A 328 8.42 -2.53 25.51
CA TRP A 328 8.97 -1.22 25.17
C TRP A 328 9.22 -1.07 23.66
N TYR A 329 9.90 -2.05 23.04
CA TYR A 329 10.20 -1.99 21.60
C TYR A 329 8.96 -2.02 20.73
N CYS A 330 7.97 -2.88 21.04
CA CYS A 330 6.72 -2.92 20.29
C CYS A 330 5.94 -1.60 20.40
N ARG A 331 5.93 -0.98 21.58
CA ARG A 331 5.31 0.34 21.78
C ARG A 331 6.00 1.43 20.98
N GLU A 332 7.34 1.46 20.99
CA GLU A 332 8.12 2.44 20.23
C GLU A 332 8.04 2.23 18.71
N ALA A 333 8.04 0.99 18.24
CA ALA A 333 7.77 0.66 16.84
C ALA A 333 6.37 1.13 16.41
N CYS A 334 5.35 0.96 17.24
CA CYS A 334 4.01 1.48 16.95
C CYS A 334 3.99 3.02 16.83
N TYR A 335 4.75 3.73 17.68
CA TYR A 335 4.87 5.19 17.59
C TYR A 335 5.65 5.63 16.35
N TYR A 336 6.76 4.94 16.04
CA TYR A 336 7.56 5.21 14.85
C TYR A 336 6.71 5.03 13.57
N GLU A 337 5.94 3.96 13.46
CA GLU A 337 5.06 3.73 12.32
C GLU A 337 3.98 4.81 12.18
N ALA A 338 3.42 5.30 13.29
CA ALA A 338 2.48 6.41 13.25
C ALA A 338 3.12 7.70 12.68
N GLN A 339 4.40 7.95 12.99
CA GLN A 339 5.15 9.09 12.44
C GLN A 339 5.50 8.91 10.96
N VAL A 340 5.86 7.70 10.53
CA VAL A 340 6.29 7.39 9.15
C VAL A 340 5.12 7.32 8.18
N SER A 341 3.99 6.76 8.62
CA SER A 341 2.75 6.67 7.83
C SER A 341 1.90 7.93 7.91
N GLY A 342 2.00 8.69 9.00
CA GLY A 342 1.12 9.81 9.32
C GLY A 342 -0.24 9.39 9.88
N TYR A 343 -0.51 8.09 10.04
CA TYR A 343 -1.75 7.58 10.63
C TYR A 343 -1.53 7.23 12.11
N GLU A 344 -2.29 7.88 12.97
CA GLU A 344 -2.17 7.73 14.43
C GLU A 344 -3.30 6.88 15.03
N SER A 345 -4.25 6.40 14.22
CA SER A 345 -5.40 5.64 14.71
C SER A 345 -4.98 4.41 15.52
N ARG A 346 -4.01 3.63 15.01
CA ARG A 346 -3.47 2.45 15.70
C ARG A 346 -2.81 2.82 17.04
N SER A 347 -1.93 3.81 17.07
CA SER A 347 -1.24 4.21 18.31
C SER A 347 -2.18 4.77 19.36
N ILE A 348 -3.23 5.51 18.95
CA ILE A 348 -4.30 5.98 19.84
C ILE A 348 -5.08 4.79 20.43
N GLN A 349 -5.43 3.83 19.57
CA GLN A 349 -6.20 2.64 19.95
C GLN A 349 -5.44 1.72 20.91
N MET A 350 -4.12 1.69 20.79
CA MET A 350 -3.24 0.87 21.60
C MET A 350 -2.68 1.59 22.84
N GLN A 351 -3.10 2.82 23.15
CA GLN A 351 -2.51 3.60 24.26
C GLN A 351 -2.55 2.88 25.62
N GLY A 352 -3.60 2.08 25.89
CA GLY A 352 -3.75 1.28 27.11
C GLY A 352 -3.37 -0.20 26.95
N HIS A 353 -2.82 -0.59 25.80
CA HIS A 353 -2.44 -1.98 25.52
C HIS A 353 -1.14 -2.36 26.23
N ALA A 354 -1.00 -3.64 26.57
CA ALA A 354 0.17 -4.16 27.28
C ALA A 354 1.43 -4.26 26.39
N PHE A 355 1.27 -4.41 25.08
CA PHE A 355 2.35 -4.64 24.09
C PHE A 355 3.20 -5.90 24.35
N ASP A 356 2.67 -6.87 25.08
CA ASP A 356 3.39 -8.05 25.59
C ASP A 356 3.47 -9.22 24.61
N TRP A 357 2.80 -9.14 23.45
CA TRP A 357 2.68 -10.27 22.51
C TRP A 357 4.01 -10.78 21.95
N LEU A 358 5.03 -9.93 21.84
CA LEU A 358 6.35 -10.32 21.36
C LEU A 358 7.26 -10.86 22.47
N GLY A 359 6.87 -10.70 23.75
CA GLY A 359 7.68 -11.09 24.92
C GLY A 359 8.25 -12.51 24.85
N PRO A 360 7.44 -13.55 24.61
CA PRO A 360 7.92 -14.93 24.50
C PRO A 360 8.86 -15.19 23.32
N HIS A 361 8.90 -14.29 22.34
CA HIS A 361 9.52 -14.50 21.04
C HIS A 361 10.76 -13.62 20.81
N LEU A 362 10.87 -12.48 21.50
CA LEU A 362 11.91 -11.49 21.24
C LEU A 362 13.31 -12.08 21.40
N ARG A 363 13.56 -12.88 22.45
CA ARG A 363 14.87 -13.51 22.69
C ARG A 363 15.33 -14.29 21.48
N ALA A 364 14.50 -15.25 21.07
CA ALA A 364 14.80 -16.16 19.98
C ALA A 364 14.98 -15.39 18.65
N ALA A 365 14.15 -14.37 18.41
CA ALA A 365 14.23 -13.54 17.21
C ALA A 365 15.52 -12.71 17.16
N LYS A 366 15.85 -12.04 18.27
CA LYS A 366 17.07 -11.26 18.43
C LYS A 366 18.32 -12.14 18.31
N GLU A 367 18.36 -13.28 18.98
CA GLU A 367 19.49 -14.22 18.91
C GLU A 367 19.66 -14.80 17.50
N ARG A 368 18.57 -15.11 16.82
CA ARG A 368 18.60 -15.60 15.43
C ARG A 368 19.19 -14.56 14.49
N LEU A 369 18.81 -13.29 14.63
CA LEU A 369 19.40 -12.19 13.87
C LEU A 369 20.86 -11.97 14.26
N ALA A 370 21.18 -11.97 15.56
CA ALA A 370 22.54 -11.76 16.06
C ALA A 370 23.54 -12.81 15.52
N LYS A 371 23.13 -14.08 15.44
CA LYS A 371 23.96 -15.15 14.84
C LYS A 371 24.36 -14.88 13.39
N GLN A 372 23.57 -14.11 12.64
CA GLN A 372 23.91 -13.76 11.26
C GLN A 372 24.98 -12.67 11.15
N LEU A 373 25.19 -11.91 12.22
CA LEU A 373 26.03 -10.72 12.30
C LEU A 373 27.10 -10.87 13.39
N GLU A 374 27.42 -12.11 13.78
CA GLU A 374 28.44 -12.39 14.79
C GLU A 374 29.82 -11.94 14.30
N GLY A 375 30.57 -11.26 15.18
CA GLY A 375 31.88 -10.69 14.84
C GLY A 375 31.82 -9.40 14.01
N ALA A 376 30.63 -8.87 13.71
CA ALA A 376 30.50 -7.59 13.01
C ALA A 376 31.13 -6.44 13.80
N LYS A 377 32.03 -5.69 13.17
CA LYS A 377 32.76 -4.58 13.82
C LYS A 377 32.04 -3.26 13.74
N LYS A 378 31.34 -3.00 12.62
CA LYS A 378 30.63 -1.75 12.37
C LYS A 378 29.30 -2.04 11.67
N LEU A 379 28.21 -1.68 12.35
CA LEU A 379 26.84 -1.81 11.88
C LEU A 379 26.17 -0.43 11.88
N GLU A 380 25.47 -0.10 10.81
CA GLU A 380 24.58 1.05 10.72
C GLU A 380 23.15 0.55 10.50
N PHE A 381 22.17 1.19 11.14
CA PHE A 381 20.78 0.74 11.16
C PHE A 381 19.85 1.79 10.55
N GLU A 382 18.76 1.34 9.90
CA GLU A 382 17.77 2.20 9.24
C GLU A 382 18.41 3.28 8.33
N GLU A 383 19.49 2.90 7.64
CA GLU A 383 20.36 3.83 6.93
C GLU A 383 19.62 4.44 5.73
N ARG A 384 19.55 5.77 5.71
CA ARG A 384 18.76 6.49 4.70
C ARG A 384 19.52 6.52 3.38
N VAL A 385 18.93 5.85 2.39
CA VAL A 385 19.41 5.83 1.01
C VAL A 385 18.41 6.52 0.09
N ARG A 386 18.93 7.31 -0.86
CA ARG A 386 18.10 8.08 -1.80
C ARG A 386 18.84 8.42 -3.08
N GLU A 387 18.09 8.45 -4.17
CA GLU A 387 18.51 9.07 -5.43
C GLU A 387 17.44 10.10 -5.82
N LYS A 388 17.84 11.38 -5.89
CA LYS A 388 16.89 12.47 -6.17
C LYS A 388 16.33 12.42 -7.59
N LYS A 389 17.11 11.87 -8.52
CA LYS A 389 16.84 11.90 -9.96
C LYS A 389 17.28 10.58 -10.60
N PHE A 390 16.52 9.52 -10.37
CA PHE A 390 16.71 8.27 -11.09
C PHE A 390 16.08 8.39 -12.48
N ARG A 391 16.89 8.28 -13.53
CA ARG A 391 16.43 8.37 -14.92
C ARG A 391 15.99 7.00 -15.43
N VAL A 392 14.75 6.90 -15.90
CA VAL A 392 14.18 5.73 -16.59
C VAL A 392 13.91 6.14 -18.03
N LYS A 393 14.35 5.36 -19.02
CA LYS A 393 14.07 5.66 -20.42
C LYS A 393 12.61 5.31 -20.76
N GLU A 394 12.00 5.94 -21.74
CA GLU A 394 10.66 5.59 -22.26
C GLU A 394 10.76 4.37 -23.21
N ASN A 395 9.69 3.64 -23.47
CA ASN A 395 9.74 2.52 -24.43
C ASN A 395 9.61 3.03 -25.87
N SER A 396 8.70 3.97 -26.11
CA SER A 396 8.31 4.42 -27.44
C SER A 396 9.17 5.57 -27.99
N ARG A 397 9.89 6.28 -27.11
CA ARG A 397 10.63 7.49 -27.44
C ARG A 397 12.02 7.43 -26.81
N ASP A 398 13.02 8.04 -27.45
CA ASP A 398 14.36 8.20 -26.86
C ASP A 398 14.40 9.35 -25.83
N ARG A 399 13.43 9.34 -24.91
CA ARG A 399 13.28 10.29 -23.81
C ARG A 399 13.45 9.57 -22.48
N TYR A 400 13.71 10.36 -21.44
CA TYR A 400 13.85 9.87 -20.07
C TYR A 400 12.87 10.60 -19.17
N GLN A 401 12.30 9.89 -18.21
CA GLN A 401 11.60 10.47 -17.07
C GLN A 401 12.45 10.33 -15.81
N GLU A 402 12.30 11.28 -14.88
CA GLU A 402 13.00 11.28 -13.61
C GLU A 402 12.03 10.92 -12.48
N ILE A 403 12.49 10.07 -11.57
CA ILE A 403 11.77 9.75 -10.33
C ILE A 403 12.71 9.86 -9.13
N ARG A 404 12.17 10.33 -8.00
CA ARG A 404 12.86 10.27 -6.72
C ARG A 404 12.69 8.88 -6.11
N LEU A 405 13.80 8.17 -5.88
CA LEU A 405 13.81 6.92 -5.12
C LEU A 405 14.33 7.18 -3.70
N GLU A 406 13.61 6.70 -2.69
CA GLU A 406 14.07 6.79 -1.31
C GLU A 406 13.62 5.61 -0.45
N GLY A 407 14.44 5.25 0.53
CA GLY A 407 14.07 4.29 1.55
C GLY A 407 15.14 4.17 2.63
N ARG A 408 15.08 3.09 3.38
CA ARG A 408 15.94 2.81 4.53
C ARG A 408 16.37 1.36 4.43
N ALA A 409 17.67 1.13 4.40
CA ALA A 409 18.20 -0.23 4.52
C ALA A 409 18.18 -0.60 6.00
N ASP A 410 17.69 -1.79 6.35
CA ASP A 410 17.53 -2.17 7.75
C ASP A 410 18.87 -2.23 8.47
N ILE A 411 19.87 -2.91 7.88
CA ILE A 411 21.24 -3.00 8.44
C ILE A 411 22.29 -2.91 7.32
N VAL A 412 23.29 -2.06 7.53
CA VAL A 412 24.51 -1.94 6.72
C VAL A 412 25.68 -2.43 7.56
N HIS A 413 26.32 -3.52 7.12
CA HIS A 413 27.46 -4.12 7.79
C HIS A 413 28.76 -3.83 7.03
N HIS A 414 29.73 -3.18 7.70
CA HIS A 414 31.05 -2.91 7.14
C HIS A 414 32.08 -3.93 7.67
N HIS A 415 32.75 -4.65 6.75
CA HIS A 415 33.69 -5.72 7.10
C HIS A 415 35.07 -5.20 7.49
N ASP A 416 35.54 -4.12 6.85
CA ASP A 416 36.83 -3.48 7.15
C ASP A 416 36.68 -2.12 7.85
N GLY A 417 37.30 -1.99 9.04
CA GLY A 417 37.21 -0.83 9.93
C GLY A 417 38.07 0.38 9.56
N GLY A 418 38.51 0.50 8.30
CA GLY A 418 39.24 1.67 7.81
C GLY A 418 38.29 2.69 7.18
N ASP A 419 38.52 3.98 7.43
CA ASP A 419 37.71 5.12 6.93
C ASP A 419 37.70 5.25 5.38
N ASP A 420 38.46 4.39 4.68
CA ASP A 420 38.70 4.42 3.24
C ASP A 420 38.20 3.16 2.50
N SER A 421 37.50 2.23 3.17
CA SER A 421 36.98 0.98 2.56
C SER A 421 35.70 1.21 1.75
N LYS A 422 35.82 1.95 0.65
CA LYS A 422 34.78 1.99 -0.40
C LYS A 422 34.70 0.62 -1.07
N GLY A 423 33.98 -0.34 -0.48
CA GLY A 423 33.54 -1.49 -1.26
C GLY A 423 33.19 -2.79 -0.54
N ASP A 424 33.61 -3.01 0.72
CA ASP A 424 33.31 -4.26 1.43
C ASP A 424 32.21 -4.08 2.48
N VAL A 425 30.97 -4.02 1.98
CA VAL A 425 29.77 -3.80 2.78
C VAL A 425 28.72 -4.85 2.42
N THR A 426 27.97 -5.29 3.42
CA THR A 426 26.76 -6.10 3.25
C THR A 426 25.52 -5.30 3.62
N ILE A 427 24.56 -5.25 2.70
CA ILE A 427 23.22 -4.69 2.91
C ILE A 427 22.29 -5.83 3.30
N TRP A 428 21.66 -5.71 4.45
CA TRP A 428 20.68 -6.67 4.95
C TRP A 428 19.30 -6.05 4.92
N GLU A 429 18.39 -6.77 4.28
CA GLU A 429 16.95 -6.57 4.38
C GLU A 429 16.38 -7.64 5.32
N VAL A 430 15.87 -7.23 6.47
CA VAL A 430 15.37 -8.09 7.52
C VAL A 430 13.84 -8.15 7.44
N LYS A 431 13.31 -9.36 7.33
CA LYS A 431 11.86 -9.60 7.30
C LYS A 431 11.40 -10.38 8.52
N PHE A 432 10.15 -10.17 8.87
CA PHE A 432 9.41 -10.97 9.85
C PHE A 432 8.07 -11.34 9.22
N VAL A 433 8.10 -12.27 8.28
CA VAL A 433 6.97 -12.58 7.40
C VAL A 433 6.77 -14.09 7.30
N SER A 434 5.60 -14.53 6.87
CA SER A 434 5.31 -15.96 6.67
C SER A 434 6.06 -16.57 5.48
N LYS A 435 6.42 -15.76 4.48
CA LYS A 435 7.14 -16.20 3.29
C LYS A 435 7.91 -15.05 2.65
N LEU A 436 9.15 -15.29 2.22
CA LEU A 436 9.87 -14.33 1.38
C LEU A 436 9.34 -14.34 -0.07
N THR A 437 9.30 -13.17 -0.70
CA THR A 437 8.84 -12.98 -2.08
C THR A 437 9.91 -12.28 -2.91
N LEU A 438 9.76 -12.35 -4.24
CA LEU A 438 10.63 -11.65 -5.18
C LEU A 438 10.63 -10.13 -4.98
N GLN A 439 9.55 -9.56 -4.43
CA GLN A 439 9.49 -8.15 -4.05
C GLN A 439 10.53 -7.79 -2.98
N HIS A 440 10.80 -8.70 -2.02
CA HIS A 440 11.84 -8.50 -1.01
C HIS A 440 13.24 -8.50 -1.64
N ALA A 441 13.48 -9.35 -2.64
CA ALA A 441 14.74 -9.36 -3.39
C ALA A 441 14.97 -8.04 -4.14
N VAL A 442 13.94 -7.52 -4.83
CA VAL A 442 14.00 -6.22 -5.50
C VAL A 442 14.21 -5.07 -4.52
N GLN A 443 13.54 -5.10 -3.36
CA GLN A 443 13.74 -4.11 -2.30
C GLN A 443 15.21 -4.08 -1.84
N ALA A 444 15.79 -5.22 -1.49
CA ALA A 444 17.18 -5.33 -1.05
C ALA A 444 18.17 -4.91 -2.15
N CYS A 445 17.96 -5.33 -3.40
CA CYS A 445 18.73 -4.90 -4.56
C CYS A 445 18.72 -3.38 -4.71
N THR A 446 17.56 -2.76 -4.55
CA THR A 446 17.42 -1.32 -4.70
C THR A 446 18.16 -0.58 -3.59
N TYR A 447 18.15 -1.10 -2.35
CA TYR A 447 18.97 -0.55 -1.28
C TYR A 447 20.47 -0.67 -1.57
N ALA A 448 20.93 -1.82 -2.06
CA ALA A 448 22.33 -2.00 -2.44
C ALA A 448 22.78 -1.04 -3.55
N TYR A 449 21.95 -0.85 -4.58
CA TYR A 449 22.21 0.13 -5.64
C TYR A 449 22.25 1.57 -5.12
N LEU A 450 21.25 1.97 -4.32
CA LEU A 450 21.19 3.34 -3.78
C LEU A 450 22.34 3.61 -2.82
N TRP A 451 22.73 2.62 -2.01
CA TRP A 451 23.89 2.71 -1.14
C TRP A 451 25.18 2.88 -1.95
N ALA A 452 25.39 2.04 -2.97
CA ALA A 452 26.59 2.11 -3.82
C ALA A 452 26.68 3.47 -4.52
N THR A 453 25.55 3.98 -5.03
CA THR A 453 25.45 5.28 -5.69
C THR A 453 25.73 6.43 -4.73
N LYS A 454 25.17 6.38 -3.50
CA LYS A 454 25.40 7.39 -2.45
C LYS A 454 26.88 7.52 -2.07
N HIS A 455 27.61 6.40 -2.07
CA HIS A 455 29.02 6.34 -1.66
C HIS A 455 30.01 6.36 -2.83
N GLY A 456 29.52 6.43 -4.08
CA GLY A 456 30.37 6.37 -5.27
C GLY A 456 31.13 5.03 -5.41
N SER A 457 30.58 3.95 -4.86
CA SER A 457 31.18 2.61 -4.92
C SER A 457 30.98 2.02 -6.32
N THR A 458 32.06 1.50 -6.90
CA THR A 458 32.01 0.73 -8.16
C THR A 458 31.80 -0.76 -7.93
N THR A 459 32.07 -1.24 -6.71
CA THR A 459 31.78 -2.62 -6.29
C THR A 459 30.37 -2.73 -5.76
N LEU A 460 29.73 -3.84 -6.09
CA LEU A 460 28.42 -4.20 -5.60
C LEU A 460 28.50 -4.58 -4.12
N PRO A 461 27.72 -3.94 -3.22
CA PRO A 461 27.58 -4.43 -1.85
C PRO A 461 26.99 -5.84 -1.88
N ARG A 462 27.50 -6.72 -1.00
CA ARG A 462 26.85 -8.01 -0.76
C ARG A 462 25.42 -7.74 -0.31
N THR A 463 24.44 -8.44 -0.87
CA THR A 463 23.02 -8.15 -0.61
C THR A 463 22.35 -9.38 -0.04
N VAL A 464 21.74 -9.24 1.13
CA VAL A 464 21.12 -10.36 1.86
C VAL A 464 19.68 -10.01 2.21
N VAL A 465 18.78 -10.95 1.97
CA VAL A 465 17.41 -10.94 2.52
C VAL A 465 17.34 -12.02 3.58
N PHE A 466 16.90 -11.68 4.78
CA PHE A 466 16.82 -12.61 5.90
C PHE A 466 15.46 -12.57 6.57
N ASN A 467 14.76 -13.70 6.61
CA ASN A 467 13.51 -13.83 7.34
C ASN A 467 13.79 -14.32 8.76
N VAL A 468 13.58 -13.45 9.75
CA VAL A 468 13.77 -13.82 11.15
C VAL A 468 12.71 -14.84 11.59
N ARG A 469 11.52 -14.88 10.98
CA ARG A 469 10.44 -15.76 11.40
C ARG A 469 10.80 -17.24 11.28
N ASP A 470 11.41 -17.64 10.17
CA ASP A 470 11.74 -19.04 9.83
C ASP A 470 13.23 -19.26 9.53
N GLY A 471 14.07 -18.23 9.55
CA GLY A 471 15.51 -18.35 9.27
C GLY A 471 15.86 -18.48 7.79
N GLU A 472 14.88 -18.38 6.87
CA GLU A 472 15.13 -18.37 5.44
C GLU A 472 16.09 -17.22 5.08
N LYS A 473 17.14 -17.53 4.32
CA LYS A 473 18.19 -16.58 3.95
C LYS A 473 18.50 -16.65 2.47
N TRP A 474 18.33 -15.53 1.80
CA TRP A 474 18.74 -15.37 0.41
C TRP A 474 19.93 -14.43 0.30
N GLU A 475 20.87 -14.81 -0.55
CA GLU A 475 21.92 -13.92 -1.03
C GLU A 475 21.63 -13.55 -2.48
N ILE A 476 21.69 -12.25 -2.76
CA ILE A 476 21.40 -11.71 -4.07
C ILE A 476 22.70 -11.17 -4.67
N THR A 477 23.07 -11.68 -5.83
CA THR A 477 24.19 -11.18 -6.63
C THR A 477 23.67 -10.66 -7.96
N ALA A 478 24.39 -9.70 -8.54
CA ALA A 478 24.08 -9.20 -9.88
C ALA A 478 25.34 -9.36 -10.75
N PRO A 479 25.34 -10.25 -11.77
CA PRO A 479 26.49 -10.42 -12.65
C PRO A 479 26.93 -9.11 -13.32
N GLY A 480 25.98 -8.22 -13.60
CA GLY A 480 26.24 -6.87 -14.11
C GLY A 480 26.71 -5.84 -13.07
N GLY A 481 26.98 -6.24 -11.83
CA GLY A 481 27.34 -5.35 -10.73
C GLY A 481 26.29 -4.28 -10.44
N VAL A 482 26.74 -3.07 -10.07
CA VAL A 482 25.86 -1.91 -9.80
C VAL A 482 25.00 -1.55 -11.02
N ALA A 483 25.54 -1.71 -12.23
CA ALA A 483 24.79 -1.48 -13.47
C ALA A 483 23.68 -2.51 -13.69
N GLY A 484 23.88 -3.77 -13.26
CA GLY A 484 22.85 -4.80 -13.24
C GLY A 484 21.70 -4.42 -12.32
N LEU A 485 21.98 -4.00 -11.07
CA LEU A 485 20.92 -3.54 -10.17
C LEU A 485 20.20 -2.30 -10.68
N ARG A 486 20.91 -1.38 -11.34
CA ARG A 486 20.27 -0.24 -12.02
C ARG A 486 19.25 -0.70 -13.06
N ARG A 487 19.58 -1.74 -13.85
CA ARG A 487 18.64 -2.30 -14.85
C ARG A 487 17.45 -2.98 -14.19
N VAL A 488 17.63 -3.71 -13.08
CA VAL A 488 16.51 -4.25 -12.28
C VAL A 488 15.53 -3.13 -11.91
N ILE A 489 16.04 -2.05 -11.30
CA ILE A 489 15.21 -0.91 -10.88
C ILE A 489 14.50 -0.29 -12.08
N GLU A 490 15.21 -0.06 -13.18
CA GLU A 490 14.63 0.52 -14.39
C GLU A 490 13.52 -0.37 -14.97
N GLN A 491 13.75 -1.68 -15.08
CA GLN A 491 12.78 -2.63 -15.63
C GLN A 491 11.57 -2.81 -14.71
N VAL A 492 11.76 -2.86 -13.38
CA VAL A 492 10.65 -2.92 -12.41
C VAL A 492 9.79 -1.66 -12.50
N LEU A 493 10.40 -0.47 -12.57
CA LEU A 493 9.66 0.79 -12.74
C LEU A 493 8.92 0.84 -14.07
N ARG A 494 9.51 0.31 -15.15
CA ARG A 494 8.81 0.19 -16.43
C ARG A 494 7.64 -0.78 -16.34
N ALA A 495 7.83 -1.98 -15.80
CA ALA A 495 6.77 -2.97 -15.65
C ALA A 495 5.59 -2.40 -14.84
N LYS A 496 5.88 -1.64 -13.78
CA LYS A 496 4.86 -1.00 -12.94
C LYS A 496 4.13 0.17 -13.59
N TYR A 497 4.86 1.06 -14.26
CA TYR A 497 4.34 2.38 -14.64
C TYR A 497 4.18 2.58 -16.15
N THR A 498 4.52 1.61 -16.99
CA THR A 498 4.27 1.69 -18.42
C THR A 498 2.85 1.27 -18.74
N GLN A 499 2.08 2.19 -19.32
CA GLN A 499 0.73 1.94 -19.77
C GLN A 499 0.74 1.58 -21.25
N LYS A 500 0.39 0.34 -21.58
CA LYS A 500 0.39 -0.19 -22.95
C LYS A 500 -0.91 0.08 -23.72
N GLY A 501 -1.89 0.75 -23.10
CA GLY A 501 -3.24 0.89 -23.62
C GLY A 501 -4.04 -0.40 -23.51
N VAL A 502 -5.29 -0.38 -23.99
CA VAL A 502 -6.12 -1.60 -24.02
C VAL A 502 -5.53 -2.56 -25.06
N GLU A 503 -5.20 -3.78 -24.63
CA GLU A 503 -4.75 -4.82 -25.54
C GLU A 503 -5.88 -5.16 -26.55
N PRO A 504 -5.59 -5.15 -27.85
CA PRO A 504 -6.58 -5.56 -28.86
C PRO A 504 -7.13 -6.97 -28.60
N THR A 505 -8.42 -7.17 -28.82
CA THR A 505 -9.12 -8.44 -28.52
C THR A 505 -8.48 -9.64 -29.21
N ASP A 506 -8.01 -9.48 -30.45
CA ASP A 506 -7.28 -10.49 -31.22
C ASP A 506 -5.99 -10.94 -30.52
N VAL A 507 -5.18 -10.00 -30.03
CA VAL A 507 -3.95 -10.30 -29.27
C VAL A 507 -4.27 -11.04 -27.96
N PHE A 508 -5.33 -10.63 -27.27
CA PHE A 508 -5.81 -11.32 -26.07
C PHE A 508 -6.24 -12.77 -26.39
N LEU A 509 -7.00 -12.98 -27.47
CA LEU A 509 -7.43 -14.31 -27.91
C LEU A 509 -6.24 -15.22 -28.28
N GLU A 510 -5.19 -14.69 -28.90
CA GLU A 510 -3.95 -15.43 -29.17
C GLU A 510 -3.22 -15.86 -27.90
N LYS A 511 -3.20 -15.02 -26.85
CA LYS A 511 -2.66 -15.41 -25.54
C LYS A 511 -3.50 -16.52 -24.91
N CYS A 512 -4.83 -16.43 -24.95
CA CYS A 512 -5.70 -17.49 -24.46
C CYS A 512 -5.47 -18.83 -25.20
N ALA A 513 -5.26 -18.78 -26.52
CA ALA A 513 -4.95 -19.97 -27.32
C ALA A 513 -3.62 -20.61 -26.89
N ARG A 514 -2.56 -19.81 -26.71
CA ARG A 514 -1.26 -20.30 -26.22
C ARG A 514 -1.34 -20.92 -24.83
N ALA A 515 -2.01 -20.26 -23.89
CA ALA A 515 -2.21 -20.79 -22.55
C ALA A 515 -2.98 -22.11 -22.58
N ARG A 516 -3.97 -22.24 -23.47
CA ARG A 516 -4.70 -23.49 -23.68
C ARG A 516 -3.79 -24.61 -24.19
N GLU A 517 -2.94 -24.33 -25.19
CA GLU A 517 -1.98 -25.32 -25.71
C GLU A 517 -0.94 -25.76 -24.69
N GLU A 518 -0.52 -24.87 -23.79
CA GLU A 518 0.41 -25.17 -22.70
C GLU A 518 -0.23 -26.09 -21.66
N VAL A 519 -1.46 -25.79 -21.23
CA VAL A 519 -2.23 -26.65 -20.31
C VAL A 519 -2.52 -28.01 -20.95
N GLU A 520 -2.90 -28.04 -22.23
CA GLU A 520 -3.15 -29.29 -22.94
C GLU A 520 -1.89 -30.17 -23.01
N ARG A 521 -0.69 -29.58 -23.16
CA ARG A 521 0.60 -30.29 -23.12
C ARG A 521 0.89 -30.91 -21.75
N ILE A 522 0.67 -30.14 -20.68
CA ILE A 522 0.88 -30.60 -19.29
C ILE A 522 -0.04 -31.79 -18.93
N TRP A 523 -1.23 -31.87 -19.53
CA TRP A 523 -2.19 -32.95 -19.30
C TRP A 523 -1.98 -34.19 -20.17
N THR A 524 -1.12 -34.10 -21.19
CA THR A 524 -0.75 -35.23 -22.05
C THR A 524 0.56 -35.90 -21.64
N GLU A 525 1.32 -35.31 -20.72
CA GLU A 525 2.43 -35.92 -19.99
C GLU A 525 1.95 -36.50 -18.66
#